data_AF-A0A3D5R931-F1
#
_entry.id   AF-A0A3D5R931-F1
#
_cell.length_a   1.000
_cell.length_b   1.000
_cell.length_c   1.000
_cell.angle_alpha   90.00
_cell.angle_beta   90.00
_cell.angle_gamma   90.00
#
_symmetry.space_group_name_H-M   'P 1'
#
loop_
_entity.id
_entity.type
_entity.pdbx_description
1 polymer ?
#
loop_
_entity_poly.entity_id
_entity_poly.type
_entity_poly.pdbx_seq_one_letter_code
_entity_poly.pdbx_strand_id
1 'polypeptide(L)'
;MHINLNKKDAVNILKIFLAAFIPVAIGIFLLVDYISGVEMETSRRITAAEQKQRIDTIEYIIKTKVESNIDDLMVIKDSQEMADYKINSTEENKNNLAELFVRIANNKTEFDQIRLIDNSGNEVIRVNNRILKEPYVVKNGNLQDKQGRYYFKHAEDLTEGQVYISPLDLNQEDGEIQRP
;
A
#
# COMPACT_ATOMS: atom_id res chain seq x y z
N MET A 1 52.44 53.66 30.16
CA MET A 1 52.77 54.23 28.84
C MET A 1 51.44 54.43 28.10
N HIS A 2 50.82 55.60 28.22
CA HIS A 2 49.56 55.91 27.54
C HIS A 2 49.88 56.33 26.10
N ILE A 3 49.61 55.45 25.14
CA ILE A 3 49.72 55.79 23.72
C ILE A 3 48.53 56.69 23.38
N ASN A 4 48.77 57.99 23.22
CA ASN A 4 47.74 58.96 22.85
C ASN A 4 47.59 58.93 21.32
N LEU A 5 46.74 58.02 20.81
CA LEU A 5 46.45 57.89 19.38
C LEU A 5 45.67 59.11 18.88
N ASN A 6 46.22 59.84 17.91
CA ASN A 6 45.49 60.90 17.21
C ASN A 6 44.32 60.28 16.42
N LYS A 7 43.18 60.97 16.36
CA LYS A 7 41.96 60.55 15.62
C LYS A 7 42.28 60.17 14.16
N LYS A 8 43.23 60.84 13.53
CA LYS A 8 43.67 60.55 12.14
C LYS A 8 44.37 59.19 12.02
N ASP A 9 45.18 58.81 13.01
CA ASP A 9 45.92 57.55 13.02
C ASP A 9 44.97 56.38 13.30
N ALA A 10 44.00 56.56 14.21
CA ALA A 10 42.97 55.56 14.48
C ALA A 10 42.12 55.25 13.22
N VAL A 11 41.76 56.27 12.44
CA VAL A 11 41.02 56.09 11.18
C VAL A 11 41.86 55.35 10.13
N ASN A 12 43.17 55.63 10.05
CA ASN A 12 44.05 54.94 9.11
C ASN A 12 44.26 53.46 9.49
N ILE A 13 44.46 53.17 10.77
CA ILE A 13 44.56 51.79 11.30
C ILE A 13 43.26 51.03 10.99
N LEU A 14 42.10 51.65 11.24
CA LEU A 14 40.80 51.03 10.95
C LEU A 14 40.62 50.72 9.47
N LYS A 15 41.02 51.62 8.57
CA LYS A 15 40.94 51.40 7.11
C LYS A 15 41.81 50.23 6.67
N ILE A 16 43.05 50.14 7.16
CA ILE A 16 43.96 49.04 6.82
C ILE A 16 43.41 47.71 7.38
N PHE A 17 42.92 47.72 8.61
CA PHE A 17 42.29 46.56 9.23
C PHE A 17 41.08 46.07 8.43
N LEU A 18 40.15 46.97 8.06
CA LEU A 18 38.98 46.61 7.26
C LEU A 18 39.36 46.13 5.87
N ALA A 19 40.34 46.76 5.22
CA ALA A 19 40.82 46.35 3.89
C ALA A 19 41.45 44.96 3.89
N ALA A 20 42.10 44.55 4.99
CA ALA A 20 42.63 43.19 5.14
C ALA A 20 41.56 42.18 5.60
N PHE A 21 40.65 42.57 6.50
CA PHE A 21 39.66 41.69 7.11
C PHE A 21 38.51 41.33 6.16
N ILE A 22 38.00 42.30 5.40
CA ILE A 22 36.83 42.11 4.52
C ILE A 22 37.07 41.01 3.47
N PRO A 23 38.20 40.99 2.71
CA PRO A 23 38.45 39.94 1.72
C PRO A 23 38.53 38.55 2.36
N VAL A 24 39.11 38.45 3.56
CA VAL A 24 39.21 37.19 4.29
C VAL A 24 37.82 36.72 4.75
N ALA A 25 37.01 37.62 5.31
CA ALA A 25 35.65 37.30 5.72
C ALA A 25 34.78 36.86 4.54
N ILE A 26 34.90 37.52 3.39
CA ILE A 26 34.21 37.12 2.14
C ILE A 26 34.69 35.74 1.69
N GLY A 27 36.00 35.49 1.70
CA GLY A 27 36.56 34.19 1.33
C GLY A 27 36.04 33.06 2.21
N ILE A 28 35.98 33.27 3.53
CA ILE A 28 35.40 32.31 4.48
C ILE A 28 33.91 32.11 4.20
N PHE A 29 33.16 33.18 3.97
CA PHE A 29 31.73 33.09 3.66
C PHE A 29 31.47 32.27 2.39
N LEU A 30 32.20 32.55 1.31
CA LEU A 30 32.10 31.80 0.05
C LEU A 30 32.50 30.33 0.22
N LEU A 31 33.51 30.04 1.05
CA LEU A 31 33.91 28.67 1.35
C LEU A 31 32.82 27.91 2.10
N VAL A 32 32.21 28.54 3.11
CA VAL A 32 31.11 27.94 3.88
C VAL A 32 29.89 27.70 2.98
N ASP A 33 29.50 28.69 2.18
CA ASP A 33 28.39 28.56 1.23
C ASP A 33 28.62 27.41 0.23
N TYR A 34 29.84 27.30 -0.31
CA TYR A 34 30.22 26.19 -1.19
C TYR A 34 30.10 24.83 -0.51
N ILE A 35 30.62 24.68 0.71
CA ILE A 35 30.55 23.42 1.48
C ILE A 35 29.08 23.06 1.78
N SER A 36 28.29 24.03 2.26
CA SER A 36 26.87 23.82 2.55
C SER A 36 26.06 23.45 1.30
N GLY A 37 26.40 24.02 0.14
CA GLY A 37 25.78 23.66 -1.15
C GLY A 37 26.02 22.19 -1.51
N VAL A 38 27.27 21.72 -1.39
CA VAL A 38 27.64 20.32 -1.66
C VAL A 38 26.97 19.35 -0.68
N GLU A 39 26.95 19.70 0.61
CA GLU A 39 26.26 18.89 1.63
C GLU A 39 24.76 18.79 1.33
N MET A 40 24.12 19.91 1.00
CA MET A 40 22.69 19.94 0.72
C MET A 40 22.32 19.15 -0.54
N GLU A 41 23.15 19.19 -1.58
CA GLU A 41 22.95 18.35 -2.76
C GLU A 41 23.09 16.85 -2.43
N THR A 42 24.09 16.50 -1.62
CA THR A 42 24.31 15.12 -1.17
C THR A 42 23.15 14.61 -0.34
N SER A 43 22.68 15.40 0.64
CA SER A 43 21.50 15.05 1.45
C SER A 43 20.26 14.86 0.59
N ARG A 44 20.01 15.74 -0.40
CA ARG A 44 18.89 15.59 -1.33
C ARG A 44 18.97 14.31 -2.15
N ARG A 45 20.15 13.95 -2.66
CA ARG A 45 20.37 12.71 -3.42
C ARG A 45 20.13 11.48 -2.55
N ILE A 46 20.61 11.47 -1.32
CA ILE A 46 20.39 10.36 -0.37
C ILE A 46 18.90 10.23 -0.06
N THR A 47 18.22 11.31 0.31
CA THR A 47 16.77 11.26 0.58
C THR A 47 15.97 10.80 -0.63
N ALA A 48 16.31 11.27 -1.84
CA ALA A 48 15.65 10.85 -3.07
C ALA A 48 15.88 9.35 -3.36
N ALA A 49 17.10 8.85 -3.13
CA ALA A 49 17.43 7.44 -3.26
C ALA A 49 16.66 6.58 -2.24
N GLU A 50 16.58 7.01 -0.98
CA GLU A 50 15.80 6.33 0.06
C GLU A 50 14.30 6.31 -0.28
N GLN A 51 13.74 7.41 -0.76
CA GLN A 51 12.34 7.48 -1.20
C GLN A 51 12.08 6.51 -2.35
N LYS A 52 12.98 6.47 -3.34
CA LYS A 52 12.88 5.53 -4.45
C LYS A 52 12.95 4.08 -3.96
N GLN A 53 13.90 3.75 -3.10
CA GLN A 53 14.01 2.41 -2.53
C GLN A 53 12.77 2.00 -1.74
N ARG A 54 12.14 2.93 -1.00
CA ARG A 54 10.88 2.67 -0.31
C ARG A 54 9.75 2.35 -1.28
N ILE A 55 9.62 3.11 -2.37
CA ILE A 55 8.63 2.86 -3.41
C ILE A 55 8.87 1.48 -4.05
N ASP A 56 10.10 1.20 -4.46
CA ASP A 56 10.47 -0.08 -5.09
C ASP A 56 10.18 -1.28 -4.13
N THR A 57 10.40 -1.08 -2.82
CA THR A 57 10.09 -2.08 -1.78
C THR A 57 8.58 -2.28 -1.60
N ILE A 58 7.80 -1.19 -1.58
CA ILE A 58 6.34 -1.25 -1.48
C ILE A 58 5.76 -1.95 -2.72
N GLU A 59 6.25 -1.63 -3.91
CA GLU A 59 5.85 -2.28 -5.16
C GLU A 59 6.12 -3.79 -5.11
N TYR A 60 7.32 -4.18 -4.66
CA TYR A 60 7.67 -5.58 -4.48
C TYR A 60 6.71 -6.29 -3.51
N ILE A 61 6.46 -5.69 -2.34
CA ILE A 61 5.54 -6.25 -1.33
C ILE A 61 4.12 -6.41 -1.91
N ILE A 62 3.61 -5.40 -2.62
CA ILE A 62 2.28 -5.45 -3.25
C ILE A 62 2.23 -6.58 -4.27
N LYS A 63 3.22 -6.66 -5.17
CA LYS A 63 3.28 -7.70 -6.20
C LYS A 63 3.31 -9.09 -5.58
N THR A 64 4.21 -9.33 -4.65
CA THR A 64 4.32 -10.64 -3.98
C THR A 64 3.06 -10.98 -3.20
N LYS A 65 2.39 -9.98 -2.59
CA LYS A 65 1.13 -10.22 -1.88
C LYS A 65 -0.01 -10.58 -2.82
N VAL A 66 -0.11 -9.88 -3.96
CA VAL A 66 -1.08 -10.18 -5.00
C VAL A 66 -0.85 -11.57 -5.59
N GLU A 67 0.39 -11.91 -5.92
CA GLU A 67 0.75 -13.25 -6.42
C GLU A 67 0.35 -14.34 -5.40
N SER A 68 0.67 -14.15 -4.12
CA SER A 68 0.25 -15.08 -3.07
C SER A 68 -1.27 -15.22 -2.97
N ASN A 69 -2.03 -14.14 -3.13
CA ASN A 69 -3.49 -14.20 -3.09
C ASN A 69 -4.07 -14.91 -4.32
N ILE A 70 -3.42 -14.79 -5.48
CA ILE A 70 -3.78 -15.53 -6.69
C ILE A 70 -3.52 -17.03 -6.48
N ASP A 71 -2.38 -17.39 -5.90
CA ASP A 71 -2.07 -18.79 -5.58
C ASP A 71 -3.12 -19.40 -4.64
N ASP A 72 -3.53 -18.66 -3.60
CA ASP A 72 -4.60 -19.07 -2.69
C ASP A 72 -5.95 -19.27 -3.44
N LEU A 73 -6.27 -18.39 -4.39
CA LEU A 73 -7.46 -18.54 -5.24
C LEU A 73 -7.38 -19.79 -6.12
N MET A 74 -6.20 -20.10 -6.68
CA MET A 74 -6.00 -21.31 -7.48
C MET A 74 -6.15 -22.58 -6.63
N VAL A 75 -5.64 -22.57 -5.39
CA VAL A 75 -5.86 -23.67 -4.44
C VAL A 75 -7.36 -23.90 -4.19
N ILE A 76 -8.16 -22.83 -4.05
CA ILE A 76 -9.62 -22.96 -3.93
C ILE A 76 -10.22 -23.55 -5.21
N LYS A 77 -9.86 -23.00 -6.37
CA LYS A 77 -10.39 -23.40 -7.68
C LYS A 77 -10.13 -24.88 -7.97
N ASP A 78 -8.93 -25.36 -7.64
CA ASP A 78 -8.45 -26.72 -7.89
C ASP A 78 -8.70 -27.69 -6.73
N SER A 79 -9.45 -27.27 -5.71
CA SER A 79 -9.82 -28.12 -4.58
C SER A 79 -10.85 -29.19 -4.96
N GLN A 80 -10.83 -30.31 -4.23
CA GLN A 80 -11.83 -31.37 -4.41
C GLN A 80 -13.23 -30.85 -4.07
N GLU A 81 -13.37 -30.03 -3.04
CA GLU A 81 -14.64 -29.44 -2.63
C GLU A 81 -15.25 -28.57 -3.74
N MET A 82 -14.42 -27.82 -4.47
CA MET A 82 -14.89 -27.05 -5.63
C MET A 82 -15.30 -27.95 -6.79
N ALA A 83 -14.54 -29.01 -7.08
CA ALA A 83 -14.87 -29.98 -8.11
C ALA A 83 -16.20 -30.70 -7.80
N ASP A 84 -16.38 -31.16 -6.56
CA ASP A 84 -17.59 -31.85 -6.10
C ASP A 84 -18.81 -30.94 -6.18
N TYR A 85 -18.67 -29.67 -5.76
CA TYR A 85 -19.73 -28.68 -5.86
C TYR A 85 -20.12 -28.37 -7.31
N LYS A 86 -19.14 -28.29 -8.23
CA LYS A 86 -19.36 -28.05 -9.67
C LYS A 86 -20.06 -29.23 -10.35
N ILE A 87 -19.75 -30.47 -9.96
CA ILE A 87 -20.40 -31.68 -10.49
C ILE A 87 -21.81 -31.84 -9.93
N ASN A 88 -21.97 -31.63 -8.62
CA ASN A 88 -23.24 -31.80 -7.93
C ASN A 88 -23.39 -30.79 -6.79
N SER A 89 -24.21 -29.76 -7.01
CA SER A 89 -24.37 -28.64 -6.07
C SER A 89 -25.34 -28.94 -4.93
N THR A 90 -25.22 -30.12 -4.29
CA THR A 90 -26.00 -30.46 -3.08
C THR A 90 -25.66 -29.54 -1.91
N GLU A 91 -26.56 -29.45 -0.93
CA GLU A 91 -26.28 -28.71 0.31
C GLU A 91 -25.05 -29.27 1.06
N GLU A 92 -24.81 -30.58 0.99
CA GLU A 92 -23.60 -31.20 1.56
C GLU A 92 -22.32 -30.68 0.90
N ASN A 93 -22.25 -30.71 -0.44
CA ASN A 93 -21.07 -30.22 -1.17
C ASN A 93 -20.89 -28.71 -0.99
N LYS A 94 -21.99 -27.96 -0.93
CA LYS A 94 -21.98 -26.53 -0.61
C LYS A 94 -21.38 -26.28 0.78
N ASN A 95 -21.78 -27.06 1.78
CA ASN A 95 -21.26 -26.94 3.14
C ASN A 95 -19.77 -27.32 3.23
N ASN A 96 -19.36 -28.39 2.55
CA ASN A 96 -17.94 -28.79 2.49
C ASN A 96 -17.07 -27.68 1.88
N LEU A 97 -17.53 -27.03 0.79
CA LEU A 97 -16.85 -25.90 0.19
C LEU A 97 -16.85 -24.66 1.10
N ALA A 98 -17.94 -24.40 1.82
CA ALA A 98 -18.00 -23.32 2.80
C ALA A 98 -17.02 -23.55 3.97
N GLU A 99 -16.86 -24.80 4.44
CA GLU A 99 -15.87 -25.15 5.44
C GLU A 99 -14.44 -24.95 4.96
N LEU A 100 -14.15 -25.27 3.68
CA LEU A 100 -12.86 -24.91 3.06
C LEU A 100 -12.62 -23.40 3.14
N PHE A 101 -13.62 -22.58 2.80
CA PHE A 101 -13.50 -21.12 2.87
C PHE A 101 -13.25 -20.64 4.31
N VAL A 102 -13.91 -21.24 5.31
CA VAL A 102 -13.67 -20.95 6.73
C VAL A 102 -12.23 -21.29 7.11
N ARG A 103 -11.72 -22.47 6.71
CA ARG A 103 -10.32 -22.86 6.97
C ARG A 103 -9.33 -21.88 6.35
N ILE A 104 -9.58 -21.43 5.12
CA ILE A 104 -8.71 -20.45 4.45
C ILE A 104 -8.78 -19.11 5.15
N ALA A 105 -9.96 -18.57 5.42
CA ALA A 105 -10.14 -17.31 6.15
C ALA A 105 -9.48 -17.34 7.54
N ASN A 106 -9.46 -18.51 8.20
CA ASN A 106 -8.78 -18.68 9.49
C ASN A 106 -7.25 -18.59 9.37
N ASN A 107 -6.67 -19.07 8.27
CA ASN A 107 -5.23 -19.03 8.05
C ASN A 107 -4.75 -17.73 7.35
N LYS A 108 -5.65 -17.03 6.66
CA LYS A 108 -5.39 -15.81 5.87
C LYS A 108 -6.24 -14.67 6.42
N THR A 109 -5.79 -14.12 7.55
CA THR A 109 -6.51 -13.09 8.32
C THR A 109 -6.67 -11.77 7.57
N GLU A 110 -5.88 -11.57 6.52
CA GLU A 110 -5.96 -10.44 5.58
C GLU A 110 -7.19 -10.47 4.66
N PHE A 111 -7.84 -11.63 4.48
CA PHE A 111 -9.08 -11.69 3.71
C PHE A 111 -10.23 -11.28 4.59
N ASP A 112 -10.81 -10.11 4.34
CA ASP A 112 -12.05 -9.70 5.01
C ASP A 112 -13.20 -10.64 4.67
N GLN A 113 -13.27 -11.11 3.41
CA GLN A 113 -14.35 -11.98 2.95
C GLN A 113 -13.90 -12.88 1.79
N ILE A 114 -14.48 -14.08 1.73
CA ILE A 114 -14.36 -15.03 0.61
C ILE A 114 -15.77 -15.35 0.12
N ARG A 115 -16.01 -15.21 -1.18
CA ARG A 115 -17.35 -15.34 -1.79
C ARG A 115 -17.32 -16.23 -3.02
N LEU A 116 -18.34 -17.07 -3.16
CA LEU A 116 -18.72 -17.70 -4.42
C LEU A 116 -19.97 -17.00 -4.93
N ILE A 117 -19.89 -16.46 -6.14
CA ILE A 117 -20.99 -15.76 -6.81
C ILE A 117 -21.38 -16.58 -8.04
N ASP A 118 -22.68 -16.81 -8.25
CA ASP A 118 -23.18 -17.53 -9.42
C ASP A 118 -23.16 -16.68 -10.70
N ASN A 119 -23.46 -17.31 -11.83
CA ASN A 119 -23.49 -16.65 -13.14
C ASN A 119 -24.60 -15.58 -13.27
N SER A 120 -25.56 -15.53 -12.34
CA SER A 120 -26.60 -14.49 -12.31
C SER A 120 -26.18 -13.29 -11.45
N GLY A 121 -25.05 -13.37 -10.74
CA GLY A 121 -24.54 -12.32 -9.86
C GLY A 121 -24.93 -12.48 -8.40
N ASN A 122 -25.57 -13.58 -8.01
CA ASN A 122 -25.98 -13.80 -6.62
C ASN A 122 -24.87 -14.47 -5.82
N GLU A 123 -24.64 -14.00 -4.60
CA GLU A 123 -23.80 -14.71 -3.64
C GLU A 123 -24.44 -16.06 -3.27
N VAL A 124 -23.67 -17.15 -3.41
CA VAL A 124 -24.10 -18.51 -3.06
C VAL A 124 -23.45 -18.97 -1.76
N ILE A 125 -22.17 -18.65 -1.59
CA ILE A 125 -21.40 -18.87 -0.35
C ILE A 125 -20.70 -17.57 -0.03
N ARG A 126 -20.75 -17.15 1.23
CA ARG A 126 -19.98 -16.02 1.73
C ARG A 126 -19.46 -16.33 3.12
N VAL A 127 -18.15 -16.24 3.29
CA VAL A 127 -17.49 -16.30 4.60
C VAL A 127 -16.94 -14.91 4.88
N ASN A 128 -17.33 -14.36 6.02
CA ASN A 128 -16.74 -13.13 6.52
C ASN A 128 -15.67 -13.47 7.57
N ASN A 129 -14.54 -12.79 7.48
CA ASN A 129 -13.52 -12.74 8.50
C ASN A 129 -13.61 -11.41 9.22
N ARG A 130 -13.38 -11.39 10.53
CA ARG A 130 -13.31 -10.14 11.29
C ARG A 130 -12.10 -10.21 12.20
N ILE A 131 -11.39 -9.10 12.31
CA ILE A 131 -10.28 -8.94 13.26
C ILE A 131 -10.75 -9.38 14.65
N LEU A 132 -10.02 -10.33 15.24
CA LEU A 132 -10.27 -10.91 16.58
C LEU A 132 -11.55 -11.78 16.72
N LYS A 133 -12.12 -12.30 15.63
CA LYS A 133 -13.23 -13.27 15.67
C LYS A 133 -13.00 -14.40 14.69
N GLU A 134 -13.54 -15.57 15.02
CA GLU A 134 -13.59 -16.70 14.10
C GLU A 134 -14.37 -16.31 12.82
N PRO A 135 -13.86 -16.68 11.62
CA PRO A 135 -14.60 -16.57 10.38
C PRO A 135 -15.91 -17.33 10.47
N TYR A 136 -16.95 -16.77 9.84
CA TYR A 136 -18.28 -17.36 9.86
C TYR A 136 -18.94 -17.32 8.50
N VAL A 137 -19.69 -18.39 8.21
CA VAL A 137 -20.52 -18.48 7.00
C VAL A 137 -21.75 -17.59 7.18
N VAL A 138 -22.02 -16.75 6.18
CA VAL A 138 -23.20 -15.88 6.14
C VAL A 138 -24.45 -16.73 5.83
N LYS A 139 -25.52 -16.50 6.58
CA LYS A 139 -26.81 -17.21 6.38
C LYS A 139 -27.40 -16.87 5.02
N ASN A 140 -28.07 -17.84 4.37
CA ASN A 140 -28.67 -17.68 3.05
C ASN A 140 -29.53 -16.41 2.89
N GLY A 141 -30.31 -16.01 3.90
CA GLY A 141 -31.16 -14.81 3.84
C GLY A 141 -30.41 -13.47 3.85
N ASN A 142 -29.10 -13.48 4.10
CA ASN A 142 -28.23 -12.30 4.11
C ASN A 142 -27.22 -12.30 2.95
N LEU A 143 -27.32 -13.27 2.04
CA LEU A 143 -26.53 -13.28 0.80
C LEU A 143 -27.10 -12.22 -0.14
N GLN A 144 -26.22 -11.51 -0.84
CA GLN A 144 -26.60 -10.36 -1.65
C GLN A 144 -26.48 -10.61 -3.15
N ASP A 145 -27.27 -9.86 -3.91
CA ASP A 145 -27.10 -9.72 -5.36
C ASP A 145 -26.00 -8.68 -5.64
N LYS A 146 -25.00 -9.09 -6.44
CA LYS A 146 -23.86 -8.28 -6.85
C LYS A 146 -23.79 -8.07 -8.36
N GLN A 147 -24.83 -8.43 -9.13
CA GLN A 147 -24.88 -8.25 -10.59
C GLN A 147 -24.59 -6.80 -11.03
N GLY A 148 -25.06 -5.83 -10.25
CA GLY A 148 -24.83 -4.41 -10.52
C GLY A 148 -23.38 -3.93 -10.33
N ARG A 149 -22.52 -4.71 -9.66
CA ARG A 149 -21.16 -4.30 -9.30
C ARG A 149 -20.20 -4.43 -10.47
N TYR A 150 -19.36 -3.43 -10.65
CA TYR A 150 -18.40 -3.39 -11.77
C TYR A 150 -17.47 -4.61 -11.76
N TYR A 151 -17.04 -5.10 -10.59
CA TYR A 151 -16.15 -6.26 -10.52
C TYR A 151 -16.83 -7.53 -11.04
N PHE A 152 -18.14 -7.66 -10.88
CA PHE A 152 -18.89 -8.80 -11.42
C PHE A 152 -18.98 -8.71 -12.94
N LYS A 153 -19.29 -7.52 -13.47
CA LYS A 153 -19.34 -7.27 -14.92
C LYS A 153 -18.00 -7.58 -15.61
N HIS A 154 -16.88 -7.20 -14.99
CA HIS A 154 -15.55 -7.54 -15.53
C HIS A 154 -15.24 -9.04 -15.40
N ALA A 155 -15.72 -9.69 -14.33
CA ALA A 155 -15.53 -11.12 -14.13
C ALA A 155 -16.32 -11.97 -15.14
N GLU A 156 -17.49 -11.50 -15.58
CA GLU A 156 -18.31 -12.16 -16.61
C GLU A 156 -17.59 -12.26 -17.96
N ASP A 157 -16.74 -11.30 -18.29
CA ASP A 157 -15.95 -11.27 -19.52
C ASP A 157 -14.67 -12.15 -19.46
N LEU A 158 -14.36 -12.76 -18.31
CA LEU A 158 -13.17 -13.58 -18.14
C LEU A 158 -13.33 -14.99 -18.72
N THR A 159 -12.26 -15.50 -19.30
CA THR A 159 -12.16 -16.92 -19.64
C THR A 159 -11.69 -17.75 -18.44
N GLU A 160 -11.95 -19.06 -18.46
CA GLU A 160 -11.50 -19.98 -17.41
C GLU A 160 -9.98 -19.82 -17.14
N GLY A 161 -9.63 -19.73 -15.86
CA GLY A 161 -8.24 -19.55 -15.40
C GLY A 161 -7.73 -18.11 -15.40
N GLN A 162 -8.46 -17.14 -15.97
CA GLN A 162 -8.10 -15.73 -15.85
C GLN A 162 -8.51 -15.17 -14.49
N VAL A 163 -7.69 -14.23 -13.99
CA VAL A 163 -7.95 -13.54 -12.72
C VAL A 163 -8.04 -12.05 -13.00
N TYR A 164 -9.07 -11.42 -12.42
CA TYR A 164 -9.24 -9.98 -12.44
C TYR A 164 -9.04 -9.40 -11.04
N ILE A 165 -8.32 -8.29 -10.97
CA ILE A 165 -8.13 -7.51 -9.76
C ILE A 165 -8.77 -6.15 -10.00
N SER A 166 -9.83 -5.84 -9.24
CA SER A 166 -10.48 -4.54 -9.31
C SER A 166 -9.56 -3.43 -8.78
N PRO A 167 -9.73 -2.19 -9.27
CA PRO A 167 -9.24 -1.00 -8.58
C PRO A 167 -9.70 -0.99 -7.12
N LEU A 168 -8.88 -0.42 -6.24
CA LEU A 168 -9.22 -0.24 -4.84
C LEU A 168 -10.42 0.70 -4.73
N ASP A 169 -11.53 0.21 -4.19
CA ASP A 169 -12.75 0.96 -3.93
C ASP A 169 -13.30 0.56 -2.56
N LEU A 170 -14.16 1.40 -1.99
CA LEU A 170 -14.86 1.07 -0.75
C LEU A 170 -15.88 -0.04 -1.01
N ASN A 171 -15.90 -1.02 -0.11
CA ASN A 171 -16.92 -2.06 -0.17
C ASN A 171 -18.30 -1.45 0.09
N GLN A 172 -19.33 -2.00 -0.57
CA GLN A 172 -20.72 -1.57 -0.33
C GLN A 172 -21.60 -2.81 -0.16
N GLU A 173 -22.37 -2.80 0.93
CA GLU A 173 -23.29 -3.86 1.36
C GLU A 173 -24.67 -3.24 1.54
N ASP A 174 -25.72 -3.89 1.03
CA ASP A 174 -27.11 -3.39 1.12
C ASP A 174 -27.29 -1.95 0.58
N GLY A 175 -26.43 -1.54 -0.37
CA GLY A 175 -26.45 -0.20 -0.94
C GLY A 175 -25.71 0.86 -0.10
N GLU A 176 -25.17 0.53 1.07
CA GLU A 176 -24.39 1.44 1.91
C GLU A 176 -22.88 1.17 1.84
N ILE A 177 -22.10 2.25 1.83
CA ILE A 177 -20.64 2.16 1.89
C ILE A 177 -20.23 1.60 3.26
N GLN A 178 -19.53 0.47 3.25
CA GLN A 178 -18.93 -0.09 4.45
C GLN A 178 -17.80 0.84 4.90
N ARG A 179 -17.92 1.38 6.11
CA ARG A 179 -16.84 2.15 6.74
C ARG A 179 -15.89 1.20 7.46
N PRO A 180 -14.57 1.36 7.29
CA PRO A 180 -13.57 0.60 8.06
C PRO A 180 -13.64 0.94 9.55
#